data_AF-A0A954I2Y1-F1
#
_entry.id   AF-A0A954I2Y1-F1
#
_cell.length_a   1.000
_cell.length_b   1.000
_cell.length_c   1.000
_cell.angle_alpha   90.00
_cell.angle_beta   90.00
_cell.angle_gamma   90.00
#
_symmetry.space_group_name_H-M   'P 1'
#
loop_
_entity.id
_entity.type
_entity.pdbx_description
1 polymer ?
#
loop_
_entity_poly.entity_id
_entity_poly.type
_entity_poly.pdbx_seq_one_letter_code
_entity_poly.pdbx_strand_id
1 'polypeptide(L)'
;LVEEGPWWAHLYWMMVAAPKRKQQLLEKHFAPDLLRDRTVVFFEKTFPLWLFGTGALLFWLGGWSMFLWAMCARMVFAYHSTWFVNSATHLWGYRNYETTDASRNLWWVAVLSYGEGWHNNHHAHPRLARAGHKWWELDPTFWAISSLRLVGLAHDVDDRIPAPKA
;
A
#
# COMPACT_ATOMS: atom_id res chain seq x y z
N LEU A 1 -3.01 15.51 4.15
CA LEU A 1 -1.71 15.22 3.47
C LEU A 1 -1.52 16.09 2.23
N VAL A 2 -2.40 16.05 1.22
CA VAL A 2 -2.26 16.93 0.04
C VAL A 2 -2.46 18.42 0.35
N GLU A 3 -3.27 18.76 1.36
CA GLU A 3 -3.45 20.14 1.81
C GLU A 3 -2.15 20.80 2.31
N GLU A 4 -1.18 20.00 2.75
CA GLU A 4 0.16 20.45 3.17
C GLU A 4 1.15 20.55 1.99
N GLY A 5 0.70 20.21 0.78
CA GLY A 5 1.44 20.35 -0.48
C GLY A 5 1.74 19.03 -1.20
N PRO A 6 1.89 19.05 -2.54
CA PRO A 6 2.10 17.84 -3.34
C PRO A 6 3.39 17.09 -2.99
N TRP A 7 4.47 17.82 -2.68
CA TRP A 7 5.75 17.23 -2.24
C TRP A 7 5.69 16.67 -0.82
N TRP A 8 4.88 17.30 0.04
CA TRP A 8 4.63 16.77 1.37
C TRP A 8 3.90 15.44 1.31
N ALA A 9 2.83 15.33 0.51
CA ALA A 9 2.12 14.09 0.29
C ALA A 9 2.98 13.01 -0.40
N HIS A 10 3.91 13.40 -1.29
CA HIS A 10 4.74 12.43 -1.99
C HIS A 10 5.93 11.92 -1.15
N LEU A 11 6.68 12.79 -0.46
CA LEU A 11 7.96 12.37 0.13
C LEU A 11 8.24 12.98 1.51
N TYR A 12 7.98 14.27 1.72
CA TYR A 12 8.52 14.94 2.91
C TYR A 12 7.92 14.47 4.23
N TRP A 13 6.68 13.97 4.25
CA TRP A 13 6.09 13.41 5.46
C TRP A 13 6.92 12.27 6.08
N MET A 14 7.65 11.50 5.25
CA MET A 14 8.54 10.43 5.70
C MET A 14 9.80 10.94 6.40
N MET A 15 10.22 12.17 6.12
CA MET A 15 11.43 12.77 6.70
C MET A 15 11.18 13.35 8.09
N VAL A 16 9.92 13.41 8.52
CA VAL A 16 9.51 13.95 9.82
C VAL A 16 9.11 12.80 10.74
N ALA A 17 10.01 12.46 11.67
CA ALA A 17 9.75 11.41 12.64
C ALA A 17 8.75 11.89 13.72
N ALA A 18 7.65 11.15 13.89
CA ALA A 18 6.78 11.33 15.04
C ALA A 18 7.51 10.91 16.33
N PRO A 19 7.24 11.57 17.49
CA PRO A 19 7.80 11.11 18.76
C PRO A 19 7.41 9.66 19.04
N LYS A 20 8.37 8.80 19.41
CA LYS A 20 8.12 7.35 19.66
C LYS A 20 6.94 7.10 20.59
N ARG A 21 6.79 7.92 21.63
CA ARG A 21 5.64 7.82 22.57
C ARG A 21 4.31 8.03 21.87
N LYS A 22 4.22 9.00 20.95
CA LYS A 22 3.00 9.26 20.17
C LYS A 22 2.70 8.07 19.26
N GLN A 23 3.71 7.54 18.58
CA GLN A 23 3.58 6.37 17.72
C GLN A 23 3.03 5.15 18.50
N GLN A 24 3.64 4.82 19.65
CA GLN A 24 3.19 3.71 20.50
C GLN A 24 1.75 3.87 21.00
N LEU A 25 1.32 5.10 21.27
CA LEU A 25 -0.07 5.37 21.68
C LEU A 25 -1.04 5.15 20.52
N LEU A 26 -0.68 5.58 19.30
CA LEU A 26 -1.48 5.37 18.10
C LEU A 26 -1.61 3.88 17.76
N GLU A 27 -0.51 3.13 17.79
CA GLU A 27 -0.49 1.69 17.51
C GLU A 27 -1.39 0.92 18.50
N LYS A 28 -1.29 1.24 19.80
CA LYS A 28 -2.15 0.61 20.83
C LYS A 28 -3.63 0.93 20.65
N HIS A 29 -3.95 2.09 20.07
CA HIS A 29 -5.33 2.50 19.87
C HIS A 29 -5.92 1.95 18.58
N PHE A 30 -5.19 2.03 17.47
CA PHE A 30 -5.69 1.72 16.13
C PHE A 30 -5.35 0.31 15.63
N ALA A 31 -4.31 -0.33 16.16
CA ALA A 31 -3.86 -1.66 15.72
C ALA A 31 -3.51 -2.61 16.89
N PRO A 32 -4.35 -2.70 17.95
CA PRO A 32 -4.05 -3.56 19.11
C PRO A 32 -4.02 -5.06 18.78
N ASP A 33 -4.70 -5.47 17.72
CA ASP A 33 -4.72 -6.81 17.16
C ASP A 33 -3.38 -7.17 16.50
N LEU A 34 -2.82 -6.28 15.66
CA LEU A 34 -1.51 -6.49 15.03
C LEU A 34 -0.38 -6.61 16.06
N LEU A 35 -0.47 -5.85 17.17
CA LEU A 35 0.50 -5.94 18.28
C LEU A 35 0.45 -7.26 19.05
N ARG A 36 -0.67 -8.01 18.95
CA ARG A 36 -0.85 -9.32 19.59
C ARG A 36 -0.48 -10.47 18.65
N ASP A 37 -0.49 -10.24 17.34
CA ASP A 37 -0.10 -11.24 16.35
C ASP A 37 1.41 -11.52 16.42
N ARG A 38 1.74 -12.77 16.80
CA ARG A 38 3.14 -13.19 16.97
C ARG A 38 3.92 -13.20 15.67
N THR A 39 3.26 -13.45 14.55
CA THR A 39 3.86 -13.47 13.22
C THR A 39 4.22 -12.06 12.78
N VAL A 40 3.30 -11.11 12.94
CA VAL A 40 3.55 -9.69 12.64
C VAL A 40 4.70 -9.16 13.50
N VAL A 41 4.65 -9.40 14.82
CA VAL A 41 5.71 -8.96 15.74
C VAL A 41 7.05 -9.63 15.45
N PHE A 42 7.06 -10.88 14.99
CA PHE A 42 8.28 -11.57 14.57
C PHE A 42 8.93 -10.85 13.37
N PHE A 43 8.16 -10.55 12.33
CA PHE A 43 8.68 -9.86 11.14
C PHE A 43 9.13 -8.43 11.44
N GLU A 44 8.40 -7.70 12.29
CA GLU A 44 8.81 -6.36 12.74
C GLU A 44 10.18 -6.39 13.45
N LYS A 45 10.37 -7.32 14.39
CA LYS A 45 11.64 -7.44 15.14
C LYS A 45 12.80 -7.94 14.29
N THR A 46 12.51 -8.77 13.29
CA THR A 46 13.52 -9.36 12.40
C THR A 46 13.74 -8.55 11.12
N PHE A 47 13.02 -7.45 10.91
CA PHE A 47 13.11 -6.63 9.70
C PHE A 47 14.55 -6.24 9.32
N PRO A 48 15.42 -5.76 10.24
CA PRO A 48 16.80 -5.45 9.89
C PRO A 48 17.57 -6.67 9.38
N LEU A 49 17.32 -7.86 9.94
CA LEU A 49 17.94 -9.10 9.49
C LEU A 49 17.55 -9.43 8.05
N TRP A 50 16.27 -9.33 7.70
CA TRP A 50 15.80 -9.57 6.34
C TRP A 50 16.35 -8.53 5.37
N LEU A 51 16.40 -7.26 5.77
CA LEU A 51 16.91 -6.18 4.95
C LEU A 51 18.40 -6.36 4.65
N PHE A 52 19.25 -6.46 5.68
CA PHE A 52 20.69 -6.58 5.49
C PHE A 52 21.10 -7.96 4.96
N GLY A 53 20.41 -9.03 5.38
CA GLY A 53 20.63 -10.38 4.89
C GLY A 53 20.34 -10.52 3.40
N THR A 54 19.22 -9.96 2.92
CA THR A 54 18.90 -9.95 1.47
C THR A 54 19.91 -9.12 0.69
N GLY A 55 20.31 -7.95 1.21
CA GLY A 55 21.35 -7.12 0.59
C GLY A 55 22.68 -7.86 0.45
N ALA A 56 23.14 -8.51 1.53
CA ALA A 56 24.37 -9.29 1.52
C ALA A 56 24.29 -10.49 0.57
N LEU A 57 23.15 -11.19 0.53
CA LEU A 57 22.92 -12.31 -0.40
C LEU A 57 22.98 -11.85 -1.86
N LEU A 58 22.28 -10.77 -2.21
CA LEU A 58 22.30 -10.22 -3.57
C LEU A 58 23.71 -9.76 -3.98
N PHE A 59 24.44 -9.13 -3.05
CA PHE A 59 25.83 -8.77 -3.29
C PHE A 59 26.73 -10.00 -3.48
N TRP A 60 26.54 -11.06 -2.68
CA TRP A 60 27.30 -12.29 -2.83
C TRP A 60 27.03 -12.99 -4.17
N LEU A 61 25.78 -12.98 -4.65
CA LEU A 61 25.37 -13.63 -5.89
C LEU A 61 25.84 -12.89 -7.16
N GLY A 62 25.87 -11.56 -7.15
CA GLY A 62 26.11 -10.77 -8.38
C GLY A 62 26.83 -9.44 -8.17
N GLY A 63 27.50 -9.28 -7.03
CA GLY A 63 28.29 -8.11 -6.68
C GLY A 63 27.47 -6.82 -6.59
N TRP A 64 28.15 -5.70 -6.82
CA TRP A 64 27.55 -4.37 -6.77
C TRP A 64 26.42 -4.18 -7.77
N SER A 65 26.51 -4.77 -8.96
CA SER A 65 25.47 -4.62 -9.98
C SER A 65 24.14 -5.19 -9.48
N MET A 66 24.17 -6.44 -8.98
CA MET A 66 22.96 -7.10 -8.47
C MET A 66 22.43 -6.41 -7.21
N PHE A 67 23.31 -6.01 -6.29
CA PHE A 67 22.91 -5.24 -5.11
C PHE A 67 22.24 -3.91 -5.50
N LEU A 68 22.87 -3.09 -6.34
CA LEU A 68 22.35 -1.77 -6.69
C LEU A 68 21.03 -1.84 -7.46
N TRP A 69 20.90 -2.77 -8.42
CA TRP A 69 19.68 -2.87 -9.22
C TRP A 69 18.56 -3.64 -8.53
N ALA A 70 18.84 -4.83 -7.99
CA ALA A 70 17.80 -5.69 -7.40
C ALA A 70 17.39 -5.29 -5.98
N MET A 71 18.27 -4.60 -5.23
CA MET A 71 17.94 -4.05 -3.91
C MET A 71 17.58 -2.57 -4.02
N CYS A 72 18.55 -1.70 -4.34
CA CYS A 72 18.43 -0.26 -4.15
C CYS A 72 17.46 0.38 -5.15
N ALA A 73 17.71 0.22 -6.46
CA ALA A 73 16.88 0.81 -7.50
C ALA A 73 15.44 0.28 -7.43
N ARG A 74 15.26 -1.03 -7.28
CA ARG A 74 13.95 -1.65 -7.04
C ARG A 74 13.21 -1.02 -5.86
N MET A 75 13.91 -0.76 -4.75
CA MET A 75 13.30 -0.15 -3.56
C MET A 75 12.88 1.30 -3.81
N VAL A 76 13.69 2.08 -4.54
CA VAL A 76 13.32 3.43 -4.98
C VAL A 76 12.04 3.40 -5.82
N PHE A 77 11.95 2.51 -6.81
CA PHE A 77 10.75 2.36 -7.63
C PHE A 77 9.53 1.94 -6.81
N ALA A 78 9.70 0.98 -5.89
CA ALA A 78 8.63 0.53 -5.01
C ALA A 78 8.11 1.68 -4.13
N TYR A 79 9.01 2.47 -3.53
CA TYR A 79 8.62 3.60 -2.72
C TYR A 79 7.88 4.67 -3.52
N HIS A 80 8.39 5.08 -4.68
CA HIS A 80 7.71 6.08 -5.51
C HIS A 80 6.35 5.60 -5.99
N SER A 81 6.21 4.32 -6.35
CA SER A 81 4.91 3.73 -6.69
C SER A 81 3.91 3.88 -5.53
N THR A 82 4.28 3.48 -4.32
CA THR A 82 3.43 3.64 -3.13
C THR A 82 3.14 5.10 -2.82
N TRP A 83 4.13 5.99 -2.95
CA TRP A 83 3.96 7.41 -2.68
C TRP A 83 3.06 8.12 -3.68
N PHE A 84 2.99 7.66 -4.93
CA PHE A 84 2.01 8.16 -5.91
C PHE A 84 0.57 7.87 -5.48
N VAL A 85 0.33 6.80 -4.71
CA VAL A 85 -0.99 6.51 -4.11
C VAL A 85 -1.39 7.56 -3.06
N ASN A 86 -0.44 8.26 -2.45
CA ASN A 86 -0.77 9.36 -1.52
C ASN A 86 -0.83 10.72 -2.23
N SER A 87 0.03 10.94 -3.23
CA SER A 87 0.11 12.23 -3.93
C SER A 87 -0.77 12.29 -5.17
N ALA A 88 -0.46 11.50 -6.20
CA ALA A 88 -1.06 11.64 -7.53
C ALA A 88 -2.56 11.31 -7.54
N THR A 89 -2.98 10.28 -6.81
CA THR A 89 -4.41 9.89 -6.68
C THR A 89 -5.24 10.90 -5.90
N HIS A 90 -4.63 11.84 -5.16
CA HIS A 90 -5.35 12.92 -4.49
C HIS A 90 -5.34 14.23 -5.31
N LEU A 91 -4.62 14.25 -6.44
CA LEU A 91 -4.52 15.40 -7.34
C LEU A 91 -5.25 15.17 -8.65
N TRP A 92 -5.14 13.97 -9.22
CA TRP A 92 -5.62 13.66 -10.58
C TRP A 92 -6.45 12.40 -10.63
N GLY A 93 -7.35 12.34 -11.61
CA GLY A 93 -8.22 11.19 -11.85
C GLY A 93 -9.71 11.52 -11.68
N TYR A 94 -10.52 10.47 -11.75
CA TYR A 94 -11.98 10.56 -11.65
C TYR A 94 -12.46 10.06 -10.28
N ARG A 95 -13.72 10.32 -9.95
CA ARG A 95 -14.39 9.82 -8.75
C ARG A 95 -15.61 9.01 -9.15
N ASN A 96 -15.79 7.87 -8.51
CA ASN A 96 -17.00 7.06 -8.59
C ASN A 96 -17.94 7.35 -7.41
N TYR A 97 -17.38 7.81 -6.28
CA TYR A 97 -18.07 7.99 -5.02
C TYR A 97 -17.75 9.34 -4.38
N GLU A 98 -18.73 9.86 -3.64
CA GLU A 98 -18.52 11.00 -2.74
C GLU A 98 -17.83 10.54 -1.46
N THR A 99 -16.65 11.08 -1.21
CA THR A 99 -15.84 10.91 0.01
C THR A 99 -15.54 12.28 0.62
N THR A 100 -15.20 12.31 1.91
CA THR A 100 -14.85 13.55 2.63
C THR A 100 -13.45 14.09 2.31
N ASP A 101 -12.71 13.39 1.46
CA ASP A 101 -11.33 13.70 1.09
C ASP A 101 -11.17 13.93 -0.42
N ALA A 102 -9.95 14.23 -0.85
CA ALA A 102 -9.63 14.51 -2.25
C ALA A 102 -9.27 13.26 -3.07
N SER A 103 -9.52 12.05 -2.57
CA SER A 103 -9.17 10.79 -3.25
C SER A 103 -9.82 10.68 -4.64
N ARG A 104 -9.06 10.16 -5.61
CA ARG A 104 -9.44 9.94 -7.00
C ARG A 104 -8.89 8.60 -7.47
N ASN A 105 -9.57 8.02 -8.45
CA ASN A 105 -9.14 6.84 -9.17
C ASN A 105 -8.20 7.24 -10.33
N LEU A 106 -7.00 6.66 -10.36
CA LEU A 106 -5.97 7.01 -11.33
C LEU A 106 -5.31 5.75 -11.90
N TRP A 107 -5.62 5.45 -13.17
CA TRP A 107 -5.32 4.16 -13.80
C TRP A 107 -3.83 3.84 -13.87
N TRP A 108 -2.97 4.82 -14.16
CA TRP A 108 -1.54 4.57 -14.28
C TRP A 108 -0.89 4.32 -12.91
N VAL A 109 -1.42 4.93 -11.84
CA VAL A 109 -1.02 4.58 -10.48
C VAL A 109 -1.45 3.16 -10.19
N ALA A 110 -2.67 2.77 -10.53
CA ALA A 110 -3.17 1.41 -10.30
C ALA A 110 -2.30 0.35 -10.99
N VAL A 111 -1.75 0.62 -12.19
CA VAL A 111 -0.78 -0.27 -12.84
C VAL A 111 0.53 -0.35 -12.04
N LEU A 112 1.09 0.79 -11.63
CA LEU A 112 2.36 0.84 -10.89
C LEU A 112 2.26 0.22 -9.48
N SER A 113 1.11 0.38 -8.84
CA SER A 113 0.86 0.02 -7.44
C SER A 113 -0.05 -1.20 -7.32
N TYR A 114 -0.17 -2.01 -8.38
CA TYR A 114 -0.89 -3.29 -8.37
C TYR A 114 -2.36 -3.22 -7.93
N GLY A 115 -3.05 -2.11 -8.22
CA GLY A 115 -4.48 -1.90 -7.92
C GLY A 115 -4.77 -0.75 -6.96
N GLU A 116 -3.77 -0.32 -6.17
CA GLU A 116 -3.96 0.73 -5.14
C GLU A 116 -4.28 2.13 -5.70
N GLY A 117 -4.18 2.33 -7.02
CA GLY A 117 -4.56 3.58 -7.69
C GLY A 117 -6.06 3.81 -7.80
N TRP A 118 -6.91 2.81 -7.49
CA TRP A 118 -8.36 2.98 -7.37
C TRP A 118 -8.75 3.59 -6.01
N HIS A 119 -8.10 4.72 -5.70
CA HIS A 119 -8.05 5.26 -4.34
C HIS A 119 -9.40 5.82 -3.90
N ASN A 120 -10.20 6.43 -4.79
CA ASN A 120 -11.54 6.90 -4.43
C ASN A 120 -12.48 5.73 -4.10
N ASN A 121 -12.36 4.60 -4.80
CA ASN A 121 -13.13 3.40 -4.46
C ASN A 121 -12.73 2.87 -3.08
N HIS A 122 -11.42 2.79 -2.80
CA HIS A 122 -10.89 2.36 -1.51
C HIS A 122 -11.35 3.27 -0.35
N HIS A 123 -11.29 4.59 -0.52
CA HIS A 123 -11.75 5.53 0.51
C HIS A 123 -13.26 5.48 0.74
N ALA A 124 -14.05 5.21 -0.29
CA ALA A 124 -15.49 5.03 -0.14
C ALA A 124 -15.84 3.71 0.58
N HIS A 125 -15.05 2.65 0.33
CA HIS A 125 -15.32 1.31 0.82
C HIS A 125 -14.04 0.60 1.33
N PRO A 126 -13.43 1.06 2.43
CA PRO A 126 -12.11 0.61 2.87
C PRO A 126 -12.05 -0.83 3.37
N ARG A 127 -13.22 -1.48 3.57
CA ARG A 127 -13.32 -2.88 3.98
C ARG A 127 -13.36 -3.86 2.81
N LEU A 128 -13.65 -3.40 1.60
CA LEU A 128 -13.70 -4.27 0.44
C LEU A 128 -12.29 -4.70 0.06
N ALA A 129 -12.11 -5.99 -0.18
CA ALA A 129 -10.84 -6.57 -0.62
C ALA A 129 -10.48 -6.17 -2.06
N ARG A 130 -11.49 -5.78 -2.85
CA ARG A 130 -11.33 -5.25 -4.21
C ARG A 130 -11.31 -3.73 -4.17
N ALA A 131 -10.31 -3.13 -4.79
CA ALA A 131 -10.25 -1.69 -5.05
C ALA A 131 -10.87 -1.34 -6.42
N GLY A 132 -10.79 -2.25 -7.40
CA GLY A 132 -11.41 -2.09 -8.72
C GLY A 132 -12.92 -2.36 -8.71
N HIS A 133 -13.74 -1.36 -9.02
CA HIS A 133 -15.21 -1.41 -9.04
C HIS A 133 -15.81 -1.35 -10.46
N LYS A 134 -15.03 -0.99 -11.48
CA LYS A 134 -15.43 -1.10 -12.90
C LYS A 134 -14.71 -2.27 -13.58
N TRP A 135 -15.30 -2.79 -14.65
CA TRP A 135 -14.78 -3.97 -15.36
C TRP A 135 -13.36 -3.80 -15.93
N TRP A 136 -12.95 -2.56 -16.21
CA TRP A 136 -11.63 -2.22 -16.76
C TRP A 136 -10.62 -1.79 -15.68
N GLU A 137 -11.05 -1.64 -14.43
CA GLU A 137 -10.17 -1.26 -13.32
C GLU A 137 -9.32 -2.46 -12.90
N LEU A 138 -8.10 -2.55 -13.45
CA LEU A 138 -7.15 -3.64 -13.19
C LEU A 138 -6.74 -3.67 -11.72
N ASP A 139 -6.94 -4.81 -11.06
CA ASP A 139 -6.69 -4.97 -9.63
C ASP A 139 -5.90 -6.27 -9.33
N PRO A 140 -4.58 -6.28 -9.61
CA PRO A 140 -3.72 -7.43 -9.33
C PRO A 140 -3.74 -7.90 -7.87
N THR A 141 -3.82 -6.98 -6.89
CA THR A 141 -3.95 -7.33 -5.46
C THR A 141 -5.20 -8.18 -5.22
N PHE A 142 -6.36 -7.76 -5.74
CA PHE A 142 -7.58 -8.54 -5.61
C PHE A 142 -7.51 -9.89 -6.33
N TRP A 143 -6.84 -9.97 -7.48
CA TRP A 143 -6.63 -11.25 -8.17
C TRP A 143 -5.77 -12.22 -7.35
N ALA A 144 -4.75 -11.71 -6.65
CA ALA A 144 -3.96 -12.51 -5.73
C ALA A 144 -4.80 -13.03 -4.55
N ILE A 145 -5.61 -12.16 -3.92
CA ILE A 145 -6.54 -12.55 -2.84
C ILE A 145 -7.54 -13.59 -3.34
N SER A 146 -8.11 -13.39 -4.52
CA SER A 146 -9.06 -14.33 -5.14
C SER A 146 -8.41 -15.69 -5.43
N SER A 147 -7.15 -15.70 -5.84
CA SER A 147 -6.38 -16.94 -6.06
C SER A 147 -6.13 -17.68 -4.74
N LEU A 148 -5.78 -16.94 -3.67
CA LEU A 148 -5.64 -17.52 -2.33
C LEU A 148 -6.97 -18.07 -1.80
N ARG A 149 -8.09 -17.37 -2.06
CA ARG A 149 -9.44 -17.84 -1.72
C ARG A 149 -9.78 -19.14 -2.46
N LEU A 150 -9.43 -19.23 -3.74
CA LEU A 150 -9.69 -20.42 -4.56
C LEU A 150 -8.99 -21.66 -4.01
N VAL A 151 -7.76 -21.52 -3.52
CA VAL A 151 -7.00 -22.63 -2.91
C VAL A 151 -7.27 -22.82 -1.42
N GLY A 152 -8.23 -22.08 -0.85
CA GLY A 152 -8.63 -22.20 0.56
C GLY A 152 -7.65 -21.61 1.57
N LEU A 153 -6.77 -20.69 1.16
CA LEU A 153 -5.84 -19.96 2.04
C LEU A 153 -6.39 -18.62 2.52
N ALA A 154 -7.39 -18.06 1.83
CA ALA A 154 -8.11 -16.87 2.25
C ALA A 154 -9.60 -17.19 2.46
N HIS A 155 -10.14 -16.68 3.57
CA HIS A 155 -11.54 -16.86 3.96
C HIS A 155 -12.17 -15.50 4.26
N ASP A 156 -13.50 -15.44 4.34
CA ASP A 156 -14.27 -14.24 4.70
C ASP A 156 -13.91 -12.98 3.88
N VAL A 157 -13.59 -13.17 2.60
CA VAL A 157 -13.24 -12.09 1.66
C VAL A 157 -14.50 -11.33 1.26
N ASP A 158 -14.58 -10.04 1.62
CA ASP A 158 -15.64 -9.14 1.17
C ASP A 158 -15.28 -8.49 -0.17
N ASP A 159 -15.98 -8.89 -1.23
CA ASP A 159 -15.75 -8.46 -2.62
C ASP A 159 -17.02 -7.94 -3.32
N ARG A 160 -18.07 -7.64 -2.54
CA ARG A 160 -19.36 -7.20 -3.08
C ARG A 160 -19.38 -5.70 -3.29
N ILE A 161 -19.31 -5.27 -4.55
CA ILE A 161 -19.45 -3.84 -4.89
C ILE A 161 -20.86 -3.36 -4.52
N PRO A 162 -20.99 -2.26 -3.75
CA PRO A 162 -22.28 -1.65 -3.47
C PRO A 162 -22.93 -1.14 -4.77
N ALA A 163 -24.24 -1.36 -4.90
CA ALA A 163 -25.00 -0.82 -6.02
C ALA A 163 -24.88 0.72 -6.05
N PRO A 164 -24.91 1.35 -7.25
CA PRO A 164 -24.98 2.80 -7.35
C PRO A 164 -26.15 3.34 -6.52
N LYS A 165 -25.93 4.40 -5.73
CA LYS A 165 -27.05 5.12 -5.12
C LYS A 165 -27.82 5.80 -6.26
N ALA A 166 -29.10 5.47 -6.38
CA ALA A 166 -30.04 6.06 -7.32
C ALA A 166 -30.29 7.55 -7.02
#